data_AF-A0AAU2YPF3-F1
#
_entry.id   AF-A0AAU2YPF3-F1
#
_cell.length_a   1.000
_cell.length_b   1.000
_cell.length_c   1.000
_cell.angle_alpha   90.00
_cell.angle_beta   90.00
_cell.angle_gamma   90.00
#
_symmetry.space_group_name_H-M   'P 1'
#
loop_
_entity.id
_entity.type
_entity.pdbx_description
1 polymer ?
#
loop_
_entity_poly.entity_id
_entity_poly.type
_entity_poly.pdbx_seq_one_letter_code
_entity_poly.pdbx_strand_id
1 'polypeptide(L)'
;MRTTVVAAALAATALVPQAPVQALSSQARVQALSPQAPVRAVSGRLGDCRAGQLCLWAKPDFTGTRQVHELSTIDIESCVPLKPGATVQSLANRTGRPVTTYQSAECEETGEFETYPGGGTWTPRTPYQVRAFKIWEN
;
A
#
# COMPACT_ATOMS: atom_id res chain seq x y z
N MET A 1 -23.44 -48.09 -34.19
CA MET A 1 -24.84 -48.51 -34.46
C MET A 1 -25.23 -49.58 -33.44
N ARG A 2 -26.45 -49.48 -32.90
CA ARG A 2 -27.19 -50.47 -32.04
C ARG A 2 -26.85 -50.43 -30.54
N THR A 3 -27.52 -49.62 -29.68
CA THR A 3 -28.90 -49.67 -29.10
C THR A 3 -29.04 -50.84 -28.10
N THR A 4 -29.34 -50.68 -26.79
CA THR A 4 -30.66 -50.43 -26.13
C THR A 4 -30.47 -50.14 -24.62
N VAL A 5 -31.05 -49.08 -24.00
CA VAL A 5 -32.41 -48.85 -23.43
C VAL A 5 -32.62 -49.32 -21.97
N VAL A 6 -32.72 -48.31 -21.07
CA VAL A 6 -33.69 -48.03 -19.96
C VAL A 6 -34.04 -49.11 -18.91
N ALA A 7 -33.94 -48.74 -17.63
CA ALA A 7 -34.98 -49.01 -16.61
C ALA A 7 -34.82 -48.13 -15.35
N ALA A 8 -35.94 -47.59 -14.86
CA ALA A 8 -36.10 -46.69 -13.73
C ALA A 8 -36.39 -47.44 -12.42
N ALA A 9 -36.21 -46.77 -11.27
CA ALA A 9 -36.99 -47.07 -10.05
C ALA A 9 -37.04 -45.86 -9.08
N LEU A 10 -38.26 -45.38 -8.86
CA LEU A 10 -38.67 -44.48 -7.78
C LEU A 10 -39.01 -45.31 -6.52
N ALA A 11 -38.64 -44.83 -5.33
CA ALA A 11 -39.29 -45.15 -4.05
C ALA A 11 -38.90 -44.04 -3.04
N ALA A 12 -39.78 -43.11 -2.65
CA ALA A 12 -40.91 -43.21 -1.71
C ALA A 12 -40.51 -43.18 -0.22
N THR A 13 -40.63 -41.97 0.35
CA THR A 13 -41.12 -41.62 1.71
C THR A 13 -40.82 -42.48 2.93
N ALA A 14 -40.25 -41.85 3.97
CA ALA A 14 -40.62 -42.13 5.36
C ALA A 14 -40.60 -40.82 6.19
N LEU A 15 -41.78 -40.46 6.68
CA LEU A 15 -42.06 -39.39 7.63
C LEU A 15 -41.84 -39.95 9.04
N VAL A 16 -41.11 -39.25 9.92
CA VAL A 16 -41.16 -39.50 11.37
C VAL A 16 -41.19 -38.16 12.10
N PRO A 17 -42.14 -37.93 13.03
CA PRO A 17 -42.25 -36.68 13.77
C PRO A 17 -41.75 -36.80 15.23
N GLN A 18 -41.67 -35.62 15.89
CA GLN A 18 -41.79 -35.28 17.33
C GLN A 18 -40.53 -35.22 18.25
N ALA A 19 -40.13 -33.96 18.53
CA ALA A 19 -39.95 -33.25 19.83
C ALA A 19 -39.15 -33.91 20.99
N PRO A 20 -38.28 -33.17 21.73
CA PRO A 20 -38.73 -32.06 22.58
C PRO A 20 -37.83 -30.81 22.66
N VAL A 21 -38.51 -29.72 23.05
CA VAL A 21 -38.02 -28.48 23.65
C VAL A 21 -36.81 -28.67 24.58
N GLN A 22 -35.69 -28.03 24.25
CA GLN A 22 -34.59 -27.83 25.18
C GLN A 22 -34.54 -26.37 25.64
N ALA A 23 -34.47 -26.26 26.95
CA ALA A 23 -34.59 -25.06 27.75
C ALA A 23 -33.70 -23.90 27.27
N LEU A 24 -34.31 -22.70 27.26
CA LEU A 24 -33.60 -21.42 27.25
C LEU A 24 -32.64 -21.38 28.44
N SER A 25 -31.39 -21.72 28.17
CA SER A 25 -30.28 -21.56 29.10
C SER A 25 -29.80 -20.12 28.99
N SER A 26 -30.44 -19.24 29.77
CA SER A 26 -30.01 -17.87 30.01
C SER A 26 -28.72 -17.86 30.81
N GLN A 27 -27.59 -18.22 30.19
CA GLN A 27 -26.28 -17.91 30.76
C GLN A 27 -25.87 -16.55 30.23
N ALA A 28 -26.20 -15.54 31.02
CA ALA A 28 -25.62 -14.22 30.94
C ALA A 28 -24.09 -14.36 30.92
N ARG A 29 -23.49 -14.30 29.72
CA ARG A 29 -22.07 -13.97 29.60
C ARG A 29 -21.94 -12.56 30.13
N VAL A 30 -21.59 -12.44 31.41
CA VAL A 30 -20.77 -11.33 31.88
C VAL A 30 -19.48 -11.40 31.06
N GLN A 31 -19.50 -10.78 29.88
CA GLN A 31 -18.29 -10.32 29.25
C GLN A 31 -17.68 -9.41 30.30
N ALA A 32 -16.63 -9.89 30.95
CA ALA A 32 -15.70 -8.98 31.62
C ALA A 32 -15.36 -7.93 30.56
N LEU A 33 -15.89 -6.72 30.73
CA LEU A 33 -15.33 -5.54 30.11
C LEU A 33 -13.93 -5.43 30.72
N SER A 34 -12.99 -6.19 30.17
CA SER A 34 -11.61 -5.78 30.14
C SER A 34 -11.66 -4.34 29.66
N PRO A 35 -11.14 -3.36 30.40
CA PRO A 35 -10.90 -2.05 29.82
C PRO A 35 -9.98 -2.33 28.65
N GLN A 36 -10.54 -2.34 27.44
CA GLN A 36 -9.78 -2.18 26.23
C GLN A 36 -9.22 -0.77 26.39
N ALA A 37 -8.04 -0.69 27.02
CA ALA A 37 -7.18 0.45 26.85
C ALA A 37 -7.25 0.77 25.36
N PRO A 38 -7.52 2.02 24.96
CA PRO A 38 -7.66 2.35 23.57
C PRO A 38 -6.43 1.77 22.89
N VAL A 39 -6.64 0.74 22.07
CA VAL A 39 -5.63 0.31 21.12
C VAL A 39 -5.57 1.51 20.22
N ARG A 40 -4.67 2.45 20.56
CA ARG A 40 -4.27 3.50 19.67
C ARG A 40 -3.78 2.72 18.48
N ALA A 41 -4.62 2.65 17.44
CA ALA A 41 -4.20 2.14 16.17
C ALA A 41 -2.97 2.98 15.86
N VAL A 42 -1.80 2.38 16.05
CA VAL A 42 -0.60 2.89 15.43
C VAL A 42 -0.90 2.57 13.98
N SER A 43 -1.62 3.48 13.32
CA SER A 43 -1.38 3.70 11.92
C SER A 43 0.11 3.98 11.90
N GLY A 44 0.92 2.95 11.68
CA GLY A 44 2.26 3.10 11.14
C GLY A 44 2.01 3.67 9.75
N ARG A 45 1.61 4.95 9.72
CA ARG A 45 1.23 5.64 8.51
C ARG A 45 2.49 5.61 7.68
N LEU A 46 2.39 5.12 6.45
CA LEU A 46 3.38 5.39 5.42
C LEU A 46 3.88 6.84 5.63
N GLY A 47 5.18 7.00 5.93
CA GLY A 47 5.68 8.12 6.74
C GLY A 47 5.14 9.49 6.32
N ASP A 48 4.80 10.37 7.26
CA ASP A 48 3.99 11.59 7.04
C ASP A 48 4.39 12.44 5.81
N CYS A 49 3.88 12.08 4.62
CA CYS A 49 4.10 12.80 3.36
C CYS A 49 2.79 13.41 2.88
N ARG A 50 2.73 14.73 2.87
CA ARG A 50 1.51 15.50 2.59
C ARG A 50 1.28 15.66 1.09
N ALA A 51 0.05 15.99 0.72
CA ALA A 51 -0.24 16.40 -0.66
C ALA A 51 0.62 17.63 -1.03
N GLY A 52 1.16 17.64 -2.26
CA GLY A 52 2.11 18.66 -2.73
C GLY A 52 3.59 18.30 -2.51
N GLN A 53 3.89 17.23 -1.76
CA GLN A 53 5.26 16.88 -1.37
C GLN A 53 5.85 15.74 -2.21
N LEU A 54 7.16 15.80 -2.40
CA LEU A 54 8.02 14.65 -2.65
C LEU A 54 8.77 14.35 -1.34
N CYS A 55 8.61 13.14 -0.82
CA CYS A 55 9.32 12.69 0.37
C CYS A 55 10.31 11.59 0.03
N LEU A 56 11.53 11.72 0.53
CA LEU A 56 12.65 10.83 0.24
C LEU A 56 13.25 10.33 1.55
N TRP A 57 13.44 9.02 1.67
CA TRP A 57 13.98 8.39 2.88
C TRP A 57 15.30 7.70 2.61
N ALA A 58 16.23 7.84 3.55
CA ALA A 58 17.57 7.28 3.47
C ALA A 58 17.62 5.74 3.55
N LYS A 59 16.52 5.08 3.92
CA LYS A 59 16.44 3.62 4.01
C LYS A 59 15.16 3.12 3.34
N PRO A 60 15.09 1.83 3.01
CA PRO A 60 13.87 1.19 2.55
C PRO A 60 12.72 1.34 3.55
N ASP A 61 11.51 1.05 3.06
CA ASP A 61 10.28 0.97 3.85
C ASP A 61 9.94 2.28 4.59
N PHE A 62 10.35 3.42 4.00
CA PHE A 62 10.08 4.78 4.50
C PHE A 62 10.70 5.07 5.87
N THR A 63 11.92 4.58 6.10
CA THR A 63 12.64 4.72 7.38
C THR A 63 13.91 5.58 7.27
N GLY A 64 14.48 5.94 8.43
CA GLY A 64 15.68 6.77 8.51
C GLY A 64 15.43 8.25 8.25
N THR A 65 16.49 8.99 7.93
CA THR A 65 16.41 10.42 7.65
C THR A 65 15.48 10.69 6.47
N ARG A 66 14.50 11.57 6.69
CA ARG A 66 13.55 12.00 5.67
C ARG A 66 13.88 13.39 5.15
N GLN A 67 13.88 13.55 3.84
CA GLN A 67 13.93 14.82 3.13
C GLN A 67 12.56 15.09 2.52
N VAL A 68 12.09 16.32 2.61
CA VAL A 68 10.79 16.74 2.09
C VAL A 68 11.01 17.90 1.13
N HIS A 69 10.40 17.80 -0.04
CA HIS A 69 10.52 18.73 -1.14
C HIS A 69 9.11 19.16 -1.54
N GLU A 70 8.84 20.46 -1.48
CA GLU A 70 7.53 21.03 -1.83
C GLU A 70 7.53 21.46 -3.29
N LEU A 71 6.48 21.10 -4.03
CA LEU A 71 6.32 21.48 -5.43
C LEU A 71 6.42 23.00 -5.63
N SER A 72 5.89 23.79 -4.69
CA SER A 72 5.90 25.26 -4.76
C SER A 72 7.29 25.89 -4.67
N THR A 73 8.31 25.11 -4.31
CA THR A 73 9.69 25.59 -4.08
C THR A 73 10.69 25.07 -5.10
N ILE A 74 10.24 24.23 -6.03
CA ILE A 74 11.09 23.57 -7.01
C ILE A 74 10.65 23.98 -8.40
N ASP A 75 11.61 24.43 -9.19
CA ASP A 75 11.40 24.69 -10.59
C ASP A 75 11.09 23.39 -11.35
N ILE A 76 10.07 23.47 -12.18
CA ILE A 76 9.63 22.38 -13.04
C ILE A 76 10.67 22.11 -14.12
N GLU A 77 10.82 20.83 -14.49
CA GLU A 77 11.76 20.34 -15.51
C GLU A 77 13.25 20.65 -15.25
N SER A 78 13.55 21.20 -14.07
CA SER A 78 14.91 21.44 -13.60
C SER A 78 15.46 20.24 -12.83
N CYS A 79 16.75 19.94 -13.02
CA CYS A 79 17.43 18.89 -12.25
C CYS A 79 17.72 19.40 -10.83
N VAL A 80 17.21 18.67 -9.83
CA VAL A 80 17.47 18.98 -8.42
C VAL A 80 18.40 17.93 -7.82
N PRO A 81 19.69 18.25 -7.60
CA PRO A 81 20.61 17.34 -6.94
C PRO A 81 20.26 17.22 -5.46
N LEU A 82 20.38 16.00 -4.92
CA LEU A 82 20.35 15.80 -3.48
C LEU A 82 21.70 16.17 -2.87
N LYS A 83 21.71 16.36 -1.55
CA LYS A 83 22.95 16.62 -0.81
C LYS A 83 23.98 15.51 -1.10
N PRO A 84 25.25 15.85 -1.32
CA PRO A 84 26.30 14.86 -1.46
C PRO A 84 26.29 13.88 -0.28
N GLY A 85 26.37 12.57 -0.57
CA GLY A 85 26.30 11.52 0.43
C GLY A 85 24.88 11.15 0.88
N ALA A 86 23.83 11.75 0.33
CA ALA A 86 22.46 11.27 0.54
C ALA A 86 22.30 9.84 -0.02
N THR A 87 21.76 8.94 0.79
CA THR A 87 21.56 7.52 0.43
C THR A 87 20.08 7.20 0.30
N VAL A 88 19.32 7.91 -0.54
CA VAL A 88 17.87 7.70 -0.63
C VAL A 88 17.55 6.33 -1.25
N GLN A 89 16.69 5.56 -0.58
CA GLN A 89 16.33 4.19 -0.98
C GLN A 89 14.81 3.93 -0.97
N SER A 90 13.99 4.88 -0.56
CA SER A 90 12.54 4.82 -0.70
C SER A 90 11.94 6.21 -0.83
N LEU A 91 10.77 6.32 -1.45
CA LEU A 91 10.15 7.61 -1.75
C LEU A 91 8.63 7.56 -1.81
N ALA A 92 8.04 8.74 -1.68
CA ALA A 92 6.62 8.96 -1.92
C ALA A 92 6.44 10.20 -2.81
N ASN A 93 5.84 10.02 -3.98
CA ASN A 93 5.47 11.12 -4.86
C ASN A 93 4.02 11.52 -4.58
N ARG A 94 3.85 12.58 -3.80
CA ARG A 94 2.57 13.19 -3.44
C ARG A 94 2.39 14.56 -4.09
N THR A 95 3.25 14.92 -5.05
CA THR A 95 3.28 16.23 -5.69
C THR A 95 2.08 16.51 -6.61
N GLY A 96 1.38 15.47 -7.06
CA GLY A 96 0.34 15.60 -8.09
C GLY A 96 0.90 15.62 -9.53
N ARG A 97 2.22 15.42 -9.70
CA ARG A 97 2.92 15.46 -10.98
C ARG A 97 3.90 14.31 -11.15
N PRO A 98 4.25 13.88 -12.37
CA PRO A 98 5.28 12.87 -12.55
C PRO A 98 6.63 13.35 -11.99
N VAL A 99 7.36 12.46 -11.34
CA VAL A 99 8.70 12.71 -10.80
C VAL A 99 9.64 11.64 -11.33
N THR A 100 10.73 12.04 -11.96
CA THR A 100 11.83 11.13 -12.31
C THR A 100 12.92 11.22 -11.27
N THR A 101 13.40 10.08 -10.77
CA THR A 101 14.61 10.00 -9.96
C THR A 101 15.77 9.44 -10.77
N TYR A 102 16.98 9.80 -10.39
CA TYR A 102 18.20 9.44 -11.10
C TYR A 102 19.25 8.86 -10.15
N GLN A 103 20.02 7.90 -10.64
CA GLN A 103 21.27 7.45 -10.01
C GLN A 103 22.40 8.48 -10.20
N SER A 104 22.35 9.29 -11.26
CA SER A 104 23.27 10.43 -11.42
C SER A 104 22.84 11.60 -10.53
N ALA A 105 23.82 12.39 -10.06
CA ALA A 105 23.55 13.65 -9.37
C ALA A 105 23.24 14.79 -10.35
N GLU A 106 23.48 14.58 -11.64
CA GLU A 106 23.33 15.59 -12.71
C GLU A 106 22.12 15.30 -13.61
N CYS A 107 21.26 14.36 -13.20
CA CYS A 107 20.11 13.88 -13.97
C CYS A 107 20.48 13.34 -15.37
N GLU A 108 21.66 12.74 -15.50
CA GLU A 108 22.09 12.07 -16.74
C GLU A 108 21.24 10.83 -17.02
N GLU A 109 20.93 10.62 -18.30
CA GLU A 109 20.11 9.51 -18.80
C GLU A 109 20.94 8.29 -19.22
N THR A 110 22.27 8.39 -19.16
CA THR A 110 23.19 7.27 -19.39
C THR A 110 23.24 6.30 -18.21
N GLY A 111 22.86 6.76 -17.01
CA GLY A 111 22.69 5.94 -15.81
C GLY A 111 21.23 5.52 -15.59
N GLU A 112 20.98 4.82 -14.48
CA GLU A 112 19.62 4.37 -14.15
C GLU A 112 18.72 5.55 -13.72
N PHE A 113 17.49 5.55 -14.22
CA PHE A 113 16.43 6.49 -13.83
C PHE A 113 15.06 5.83 -13.89
N GLU A 114 14.10 6.35 -13.13
CA GLU A 114 12.73 5.83 -13.08
C GLU A 114 11.74 6.98 -12.85
N THR A 115 10.62 6.95 -13.56
CA THR A 115 9.56 7.96 -13.46
C THR A 115 8.37 7.43 -12.69
N TYR A 116 8.03 8.10 -11.59
CA TYR A 116 6.91 7.77 -10.72
C TYR A 116 5.72 8.70 -11.01
N PRO A 117 4.50 8.15 -11.21
CA PRO A 117 3.33 8.96 -11.52
C PRO A 117 2.91 9.84 -10.33
N GLY A 118 2.27 10.98 -10.66
CA GLY A 118 1.87 12.02 -9.70
C GLY A 118 0.63 11.70 -8.85
N GLY A 119 -0.07 10.60 -9.11
CA GLY A 119 -1.32 10.22 -8.45
C GLY A 119 -1.21 9.83 -6.96
N GLY A 120 -0.03 9.95 -6.33
CA GLY A 120 0.22 9.51 -4.96
C GLY A 120 0.93 8.16 -4.89
N THR A 121 2.12 8.07 -5.50
CA THR A 121 2.92 6.84 -5.55
C THR A 121 3.75 6.66 -4.28
N TRP A 122 3.81 5.43 -3.76
CA TRP A 122 4.67 5.05 -2.63
C TRP A 122 5.58 3.89 -3.05
N THR A 123 6.88 4.15 -3.06
CA THR A 123 7.91 3.20 -3.49
C THR A 123 8.75 2.79 -2.29
N PRO A 124 8.51 1.61 -1.68
CA PRO A 124 9.20 1.18 -0.45
C PRO A 124 10.67 0.85 -0.68
N ARG A 125 11.08 0.61 -1.93
CA ARG A 125 12.46 0.37 -2.32
C ARG A 125 12.69 0.84 -3.76
N THR A 126 13.61 1.76 -3.95
CA THR A 126 14.09 2.15 -5.29
C THR A 126 15.14 1.13 -5.78
N PRO A 127 15.26 0.89 -7.09
CA PRO A 127 16.22 -0.07 -7.63
C PRO A 127 17.69 0.40 -7.53
N TYR A 128 17.90 1.69 -7.31
CA TYR A 128 19.20 2.34 -7.12
C TYR A 128 19.11 3.40 -6.00
N GLN A 129 20.27 3.91 -5.57
CA GLN A 129 20.31 5.06 -4.66
C GLN A 129 19.98 6.34 -5.43
N VAL A 130 18.91 7.02 -5.04
CA VAL A 130 18.52 8.28 -5.69
C VAL A 130 19.50 9.38 -5.31
N ARG A 131 20.04 10.07 -6.32
CA ARG A 131 21.01 11.16 -6.17
C ARG A 131 20.51 12.50 -6.71
N ALA A 132 19.55 12.48 -7.62
CA ALA A 132 18.83 13.66 -8.08
C ALA A 132 17.40 13.31 -8.48
N PHE A 133 16.56 14.33 -8.65
CA PHE A 133 15.21 14.19 -9.21
C PHE A 133 14.84 15.36 -10.10
N LYS A 134 13.80 15.16 -10.92
CA LYS A 134 13.15 16.18 -11.75
C LYS A 134 11.63 16.02 -11.65
N ILE A 135 10.91 17.14 -11.57
CA ILE A 135 9.44 17.15 -11.55
C ILE A 135 8.91 17.64 -12.90
N TRP A 136 8.08 16.84 -13.56
CA TRP A 136 7.59 17.09 -14.93
C TRP A 136 6.19 17.68 -14.97
N GLU A 137 5.87 18.36 -16.06
CA GLU A 137 4.51 18.75 -16.40
C GLU A 137 3.55 17.55 -16.49
N ASN A 138 2.25 17.85 -16.40
CA ASN A 138 1.17 16.85 -16.41
C ASN A 138 0.71 16.57 -17.84
#